data_AF-A0A2E7VAI5-F1
#
_entry.id   AF-A0A2E7VAI5-F1
#
_cell.length_a   1.000
_cell.length_b   1.000
_cell.length_c   1.000
_cell.angle_alpha   90.00
_cell.angle_beta   90.00
_cell.angle_gamma   90.00
#
_symmetry.space_group_name_H-M   'P 1'
#
loop_
_entity.id
_entity.type
_entity.pdbx_description
1 polymer ?
#
loop_
_entity_poly.entity_id
_entity_poly.type
_entity_poly.pdbx_seq_one_letter_code
_entity_poly.pdbx_strand_id
1 'polypeptide(L)'
;MPRRRTPAQDAVIQRVLDSDKLMKEAHKTYKEAQDAHLSALREARNEGETLENLADALNVSKQWIHKWTTFGHEHNKVGRITV
;
A
#
# COMPACT_ATOMS: atom_id res chain seq x y z
N MET A 1 -27.36 -30.53 13.48
CA MET A 1 -27.86 -29.14 13.51
C MET A 1 -26.67 -28.20 13.68
N PRO A 2 -26.55 -27.11 12.92
CA PRO A 2 -25.49 -26.12 13.16
C PRO A 2 -25.70 -25.51 14.55
N ARG A 3 -24.64 -25.45 15.37
CA ARG A 3 -24.70 -24.80 16.68
C ARG A 3 -25.06 -23.32 16.46
N ARG A 4 -26.16 -22.86 17.05
CA ARG A 4 -26.49 -21.42 17.09
C ARG A 4 -25.37 -20.72 17.84
N ARG A 5 -24.83 -19.64 17.27
CA ARG A 5 -23.80 -18.83 17.92
C ARG A 5 -24.38 -18.18 19.17
N THR A 6 -23.55 -18.10 20.19
CA THR A 6 -23.88 -17.38 21.43
C THR A 6 -23.64 -15.88 21.23
N PRO A 7 -24.32 -14.99 21.96
CA PRO A 7 -24.08 -13.54 21.87
C PRO A 7 -22.62 -13.14 22.10
N ALA A 8 -21.88 -13.88 22.94
CA ALA A 8 -20.45 -13.67 23.16
C ALA A 8 -19.61 -13.98 21.90
N GLN A 9 -20.00 -15.01 21.14
CA GLN A 9 -19.36 -15.33 19.86
C GLN A 9 -19.67 -14.29 18.79
N ASP A 10 -20.89 -13.74 18.78
CA ASP A 10 -21.26 -12.66 17.85
C ASP A 10 -20.46 -11.37 18.14
N ALA A 11 -20.25 -11.03 19.41
CA ALA A 11 -19.41 -9.89 19.80
C ALA A 11 -17.93 -10.05 19.37
N VAL A 12 -17.38 -11.26 19.47
CA VAL A 12 -16.02 -11.56 18.99
C VAL A 12 -15.94 -11.44 17.47
N ILE A 13 -16.92 -11.97 16.75
CA ILE A 13 -16.97 -11.87 15.28
C ILE A 13 -17.09 -10.42 14.84
N GLN A 14 -17.93 -9.62 15.52
CA GLN A 14 -18.05 -8.20 15.21
C GLN A 14 -16.72 -7.47 15.35
N ARG A 15 -15.95 -7.72 16.42
CA ARG A 15 -14.61 -7.13 16.57
C ARG A 15 -13.66 -7.50 15.44
N VAL A 16 -13.70 -8.75 14.96
CA VAL A 16 -12.88 -9.18 13.81
C VAL A 16 -13.31 -8.45 12.54
N LEU A 17 -14.62 -8.30 12.31
CA LEU A 17 -15.14 -7.56 11.15
C LEU A 17 -14.78 -6.08 11.19
N ASP A 18 -14.88 -5.46 12.38
CA ASP A 18 -14.49 -4.06 12.57
C ASP A 18 -12.98 -3.88 12.34
N SER A 19 -12.15 -4.81 12.83
CA SER A 19 -10.71 -4.81 12.57
C SER A 19 -10.37 -4.99 11.09
N ASP A 20 -11.06 -5.89 10.37
CA ASP A 20 -10.87 -6.09 8.93
C ASP A 20 -11.26 -4.83 8.14
N LYS A 21 -12.36 -4.16 8.54
CA LYS A 21 -12.76 -2.89 7.95
C LYS A 21 -11.68 -1.82 8.13
N LEU A 22 -11.17 -1.65 9.35
CA LEU A 22 -10.09 -0.69 9.63
C LEU A 22 -8.82 -1.01 8.83
N MET A 23 -8.47 -2.29 8.70
CA MET A 23 -7.34 -2.72 7.87
C MET A 23 -7.53 -2.36 6.39
N LYS A 24 -8.74 -2.54 5.84
CA LYS A 24 -9.05 -2.17 4.46
C LYS A 24 -9.00 -0.66 4.23
N GLU A 25 -9.50 0.12 5.18
CA GLU A 25 -9.44 1.59 5.12
C GLU A 25 -7.99 2.09 5.17
N ALA A 26 -7.19 1.58 6.11
CA ALA A 26 -5.75 1.91 6.19
C ALA A 26 -5.01 1.53 4.90
N HIS A 27 -5.30 0.35 4.35
CA HIS A 27 -4.71 -0.09 3.08
C HIS A 27 -5.08 0.85 1.92
N LYS A 28 -6.33 1.32 1.86
CA LYS A 28 -6.78 2.30 0.86
C LYS A 28 -6.00 3.60 0.97
N THR A 29 -5.91 4.19 2.17
CA THR A 29 -5.18 5.44 2.39
C THR A 29 -3.69 5.30 2.07
N TYR A 30 -3.07 4.18 2.48
CA TYR A 30 -1.68 3.89 2.13
C TYR A 30 -1.46 3.84 0.62
N LYS A 31 -2.38 3.18 -0.11
CA LYS A 31 -2.32 3.10 -1.56
C LYS A 31 -2.45 4.47 -2.23
N GLU A 32 -3.40 5.29 -1.79
CA GLU A 32 -3.58 6.66 -2.31
C GLU A 32 -2.34 7.52 -2.09
N ALA A 33 -1.73 7.47 -0.89
CA ALA A 33 -0.49 8.19 -0.60
C ALA A 33 0.67 7.72 -1.48
N GLN A 34 0.77 6.41 -1.71
CA GLN A 34 1.78 5.83 -2.58
C GLN A 34 1.58 6.24 -4.04
N ASP A 35 0.35 6.24 -4.56
CA ASP A 35 0.03 6.66 -5.91
C ASP A 35 0.36 8.16 -6.12
N ALA A 36 0.05 9.01 -5.13
CA ALA A 36 0.43 10.42 -5.15
C ALA A 36 1.96 10.60 -5.20
N HIS A 37 2.71 9.84 -4.40
CA HIS A 37 4.17 9.88 -4.42
C HIS A 37 4.75 9.43 -5.76
N LEU A 38 4.17 8.39 -6.39
CA LEU A 38 4.59 7.95 -7.72
C LEU A 38 4.27 8.98 -8.81
N SER A 39 3.17 9.72 -8.70
CA SER A 39 2.86 10.83 -9.61
C SER A 39 3.94 11.91 -9.52
N ALA A 40 4.28 12.34 -8.31
CA ALA A 40 5.32 13.35 -8.09
C ALA A 40 6.69 12.90 -8.63
N LEU A 41 7.07 11.63 -8.44
CA LEU A 41 8.30 11.08 -9.01
C LEU A 41 8.30 11.08 -10.55
N ARG A 42 7.15 10.82 -11.17
CA ARG A 42 7.02 10.85 -12.63
C ARG A 42 7.08 12.28 -13.17
N GLU A 43 6.43 13.22 -12.49
CA GLU A 43 6.47 14.65 -12.82
C GLU A 43 7.89 15.20 -12.72
N ALA A 44 8.60 14.95 -11.62
CA ALA A 44 9.99 15.38 -11.47
C ALA A 44 10.88 14.86 -12.62
N ARG A 45 10.70 13.60 -13.02
CA ARG A 45 11.43 13.03 -14.17
C ARG A 45 11.06 13.70 -15.50
N ASN A 46 9.81 14.09 -15.69
CA ASN A 46 9.38 14.80 -16.90
C ASN A 46 9.95 16.23 -16.96
N GLU A 47 10.18 16.85 -15.81
CA GLU A 47 10.84 18.17 -15.69
C GLU A 47 12.37 18.11 -15.89
N GLY A 48 12.94 16.91 -15.99
CA GLY A 48 14.35 16.69 -16.28
C GLY A 48 15.20 16.26 -15.08
N GLU A 49 14.59 15.97 -13.92
CA GLU A 49 15.35 15.42 -12.79
C GLU A 49 15.89 14.02 -13.09
N THR A 50 17.09 13.76 -12.55
CA THR A 50 17.75 12.47 -12.71
C THR A 50 17.29 11.50 -11.63
N LEU A 51 17.34 10.20 -11.93
CA LEU A 51 17.01 9.17 -10.95
C LEU A 51 18.02 9.16 -9.79
N GLU A 52 19.26 9.56 -10.05
CA GLU A 52 20.33 9.75 -9.07
C GLU A 52 19.99 10.84 -8.05
N ASN A 53 19.63 12.04 -8.51
CA ASN A 53 19.24 13.14 -7.62
C ASN A 53 18.04 12.76 -6.75
N LEU A 54 17.03 12.11 -7.34
CA LEU A 54 15.85 11.67 -6.61
C LEU A 54 16.17 10.57 -5.60
N ALA A 55 17.08 9.65 -5.95
CA ALA A 55 17.54 8.58 -5.06
C ALA A 55 18.28 9.14 -3.85
N ASP A 56 19.18 10.10 -4.08
CA ASP A 56 19.94 10.76 -3.03
C ASP A 56 19.02 11.59 -2.11
N ALA A 57 18.08 12.36 -2.68
CA ALA A 57 17.14 13.18 -1.91
C ALA A 57 16.20 12.34 -1.03
N LEU A 58 15.80 11.16 -1.50
CA LEU A 58 14.90 10.26 -0.78
C LEU A 58 15.62 9.22 0.08
N ASN A 59 16.96 9.18 0.02
CA ASN A 59 17.78 8.16 0.66
C ASN A 59 17.32 6.72 0.32
N VAL A 60 17.05 6.48 -0.97
CA VAL A 60 16.62 5.18 -1.51
C VAL A 60 17.53 4.77 -2.66
N SER A 61 17.43 3.51 -3.09
CA SER A 61 18.18 3.08 -4.26
C SER A 61 17.55 3.60 -5.56
N LYS A 62 18.39 3.98 -6.53
CA LYS A 62 17.97 4.31 -7.90
C LYS A 62 17.10 3.22 -8.52
N GLN A 63 17.44 1.95 -8.26
CA GLN A 63 16.70 0.78 -8.75
C GLN A 63 15.28 0.73 -8.19
N TRP A 64 15.09 1.14 -6.93
CA TRP A 64 13.77 1.26 -6.32
C TRP A 64 12.92 2.28 -7.10
N ILE A 65 13.42 3.51 -7.29
CA ILE A 65 12.67 4.56 -8.01
C ILE A 65 12.37 4.12 -9.45
N HIS A 66 13.34 3.53 -10.15
CA HIS A 66 13.15 3.04 -11.50
C HIS A 66 12.06 1.96 -11.59
N LYS A 67 12.09 0.99 -10.68
CA LYS A 67 11.13 -0.11 -10.64
C LYS A 67 9.71 0.40 -10.38
N TRP A 68 9.57 1.34 -9.45
CA TRP A 68 8.28 1.89 -9.03
C TRP A 68 7.67 2.84 -10.07
N THR A 69 8.47 3.72 -10.68
CA THR A 69 7.98 4.64 -11.70
C THR A 69 7.63 3.94 -13.02
N THR A 70 8.39 2.91 -13.40
CA THR A 70 8.22 2.17 -14.67
C THR A 70 7.07 1.17 -14.63
N PHE A 71 7.05 0.28 -13.63
CA PHE A 71 6.09 -0.84 -13.61
C PHE A 71 4.86 -0.57 -12.73
N GLY A 72 4.89 0.50 -11.91
CA GLY A 72 3.79 0.85 -11.03
C GLY A 72 3.47 -0.23 -9.99
N HIS A 73 2.26 -0.13 -9.42
CA HIS A 73 1.81 -0.95 -8.30
C HIS A 73 1.54 -2.41 -8.68
N GLU A 74 1.03 -2.65 -9.90
CA GLU A 74 0.60 -3.97 -10.35
C GLU A 74 1.74 -4.99 -10.36
N HIS A 75 2.95 -4.52 -10.63
CA HIS A 75 4.17 -5.33 -10.71
C HIS A 75 5.02 -5.28 -9.44
N ASN A 76 4.83 -4.26 -8.59
CA ASN A 76 5.56 -4.05 -7.34
C ASN A 76 4.72 -4.40 -6.12
N LYS A 77 3.98 -5.52 -6.19
CA LYS A 77 3.30 -6.05 -5.02
C LYS A 77 4.32 -6.22 -3.91
N VAL A 78 4.26 -5.35 -2.90
CA VAL A 78 4.76 -5.65 -1.57
C VAL A 78 4.01 -6.92 -1.20
N GLY A 79 4.76 -8.03 -1.07
CA GLY A 79 4.20 -9.38 -1.05
C GLY A 79 2.90 -9.41 -0.27
N ARG A 80 1.84 -9.90 -0.92
CA ARG A 80 0.54 -10.14 -0.30
C ARG A 80 0.83 -10.83 1.03
N ILE A 81 0.61 -10.16 2.15
CA ILE A 81 0.59 -10.83 3.44
C ILE A 81 -0.66 -11.69 3.36
N THR A 82 -0.48 -12.92 2.92
CA THR A 82 -1.43 -14.00 3.13
C THR A 82 -1.42 -14.22 4.63
N VAL A 83 -2.35 -13.55 5.31
CA VAL A 83 -2.74 -13.88 6.69
C VAL A 83 -3.54 -15.17 6.65
#